data_AF-A0A935V3R1-F1
#
_entry.id   AF-A0A935V3R1-F1
#
_cell.length_a   1.000
_cell.length_b   1.000
_cell.length_c   1.000
_cell.angle_alpha   90.00
_cell.angle_beta   90.00
_cell.angle_gamma   90.00
#
_symmetry.space_group_name_H-M   'P 1'
#
loop_
_entity.id
_entity.type
_entity.pdbx_description
1 polymer ?
#
loop_
_entity_poly.entity_id
_entity_poly.type
_entity_poly.pdbx_seq_one_letter_code
_entity_poly.pdbx_strand_id
1 'polypeptide(L)'
;MYGPSFVDLFRGIWSTDEQAHGPIVLGVSCWLVWCNWPAMWARSEGAQTSAAGWPVVVVGLLLYIIGRSQDILLFEIGSLIWLLIGILLLMRGGGAAKAQWFAFFFMLFMIPLPGAVVDALTMPMKMAVSYVAENILSALLLIIGVDSLLQAGVRFRRKIKPQEKSPPVAHDHTLPARPLNLAPRPATA
;
A
#
# COMPACT_ATOMS: atom_id res chain seq x y z
N MET A 1 -20.42 -31.49 -0.60
CA MET A 1 -21.02 -30.17 -0.32
C MET A 1 -20.09 -29.02 -0.69
N TYR A 2 -18.88 -28.93 -0.13
CA TYR A 2 -17.99 -27.77 -0.33
C TYR A 2 -17.20 -27.67 -1.65
N GLY A 3 -17.29 -28.68 -2.54
CA GLY A 3 -16.52 -28.70 -3.80
C GLY A 3 -16.72 -27.45 -4.68
N PRO A 4 -17.97 -27.03 -4.97
CA PRO A 4 -18.24 -25.79 -5.72
C PRO A 4 -17.71 -24.55 -5.00
N SER A 5 -17.89 -24.47 -3.68
CA SER A 5 -17.44 -23.36 -2.85
C SER A 5 -15.93 -23.15 -2.93
N PHE A 6 -15.14 -24.23 -2.93
CA PHE A 6 -13.69 -24.14 -3.13
C PHE A 6 -13.35 -23.65 -4.55
N VAL A 7 -14.06 -24.09 -5.59
CA VAL A 7 -13.83 -23.64 -6.97
C VAL A 7 -14.16 -22.15 -7.11
N ASP A 8 -15.27 -21.69 -6.55
CA ASP A 8 -15.68 -20.29 -6.54
C ASP A 8 -14.69 -19.43 -5.77
N LEU A 9 -14.14 -19.96 -4.67
CA LEU A 9 -13.11 -19.27 -3.88
C LEU A 9 -11.78 -19.13 -4.62
N PHE A 10 -11.31 -20.21 -5.27
CA PHE A 10 -10.08 -20.21 -6.07
C PHE A 10 -10.18 -19.35 -7.33
N ARG A 11 -11.35 -19.32 -7.98
CA ARG A 11 -11.58 -18.55 -9.22
C ARG A 11 -12.03 -17.11 -8.97
N GLY A 12 -12.56 -16.82 -7.79
CA GLY A 12 -13.03 -15.51 -7.38
C GLY A 12 -12.01 -14.82 -6.47
N ILE A 13 -12.33 -14.78 -5.18
CA ILE A 13 -11.66 -13.93 -4.17
C ILE A 13 -10.16 -14.22 -4.02
N TRP A 14 -9.71 -15.47 -4.15
CA TRP A 14 -8.28 -15.78 -4.03
C TRP A 14 -7.47 -15.41 -5.28
N SER A 15 -8.12 -15.09 -6.39
CA SER A 15 -7.47 -14.57 -7.59
C SER A 15 -7.30 -13.05 -7.57
N THR A 16 -7.99 -12.35 -6.67
CA THR A 16 -7.83 -10.91 -6.47
C THR A 16 -6.64 -10.59 -5.57
N ASP A 17 -5.89 -9.55 -5.93
CA ASP A 17 -4.67 -9.13 -5.21
C ASP A 17 -4.92 -8.81 -3.72
N GLU A 18 -6.12 -8.34 -3.37
CA GLU A 18 -6.50 -8.02 -1.98
C GLU A 18 -6.57 -9.26 -1.06
N GLN A 19 -6.83 -10.45 -1.61
CA GLN A 19 -7.04 -11.67 -0.81
C GLN A 19 -6.27 -12.89 -1.32
N ALA A 20 -5.16 -12.67 -2.03
CA ALA A 20 -4.25 -13.70 -2.52
C ALA A 20 -3.58 -14.55 -1.41
N HIS A 21 -3.71 -14.17 -0.13
CA HIS A 21 -3.17 -14.91 1.01
C HIS A 21 -3.99 -16.16 1.38
N GLY A 22 -5.25 -16.24 0.95
CA GLY A 22 -6.16 -17.34 1.32
C GLY A 22 -5.65 -18.77 1.02
N PRO A 23 -5.09 -19.06 -0.18
CA PRO A 23 -4.54 -20.39 -0.48
C PRO A 23 -3.36 -20.77 0.41
N ILE A 24 -2.48 -19.82 0.75
CA ILE A 24 -1.34 -20.05 1.64
C ILE A 24 -1.85 -20.37 3.04
N VAL A 25 -2.87 -19.64 3.51
CA VAL A 25 -3.49 -19.90 4.81
C VAL A 25 -4.10 -21.31 4.86
N LEU A 26 -4.86 -21.71 3.82
CA LEU A 26 -5.41 -23.06 3.71
C LEU A 26 -4.29 -24.12 3.75
N GLY A 27 -3.22 -23.93 2.99
CA GLY A 27 -2.09 -24.86 2.94
C GLY A 27 -1.43 -25.04 4.30
N VAL A 28 -1.17 -23.95 5.02
CA VAL A 28 -0.57 -23.99 6.36
C VAL A 28 -1.55 -24.56 7.39
N SER A 29 -2.85 -24.28 7.30
CA SER A 29 -3.87 -24.92 8.15
C SER A 29 -3.87 -26.44 7.98
N CYS A 30 -3.88 -26.95 6.74
CA CYS A 30 -3.80 -28.38 6.46
C CYS A 30 -2.51 -29.00 7.00
N TRP A 31 -1.38 -28.31 6.82
CA TRP A 31 -0.09 -28.71 7.38
C TRP A 31 -0.12 -28.78 8.90
N LEU A 32 -0.69 -27.79 9.58
CA LEU A 32 -0.82 -27.76 11.05
C LEU A 32 -1.71 -28.89 11.57
N VAL A 33 -2.82 -29.19 10.90
CA VAL A 33 -3.66 -30.35 11.23
C VAL A 33 -2.86 -31.65 11.13
N TRP A 34 -2.05 -31.78 10.08
CA TRP A 34 -1.19 -32.95 9.87
C TRP A 34 -0.09 -33.07 10.93
N CYS A 35 0.62 -31.99 11.23
CA CYS A 35 1.66 -31.96 12.26
C CYS A 35 1.12 -32.24 13.65
N ASN A 36 -0.06 -31.71 13.99
CA ASN A 36 -0.67 -31.91 15.30
C ASN A 36 -1.45 -33.23 15.39
N TRP A 37 -1.55 -34.00 14.31
CA TRP A 37 -2.28 -35.28 14.27
C TRP A 37 -1.83 -36.27 15.35
N PRO A 38 -0.53 -36.51 15.58
CA PRO A 38 -0.08 -37.44 16.62
C PRO A 38 -0.42 -36.94 18.03
N ALA A 39 -0.26 -35.64 18.29
CA ALA A 39 -0.59 -35.02 19.57
C ALA A 39 -2.10 -35.09 19.86
N MET A 40 -2.92 -34.85 18.84
CA MET A 40 -4.36 -35.03 18.90
C MET A 40 -4.74 -36.49 19.19
N TRP A 41 -4.05 -37.45 18.55
CA TRP A 41 -4.28 -38.88 18.76
C TRP A 41 -4.04 -39.26 20.22
N ALA A 42 -2.86 -38.94 20.76
CA ALA A 42 -2.50 -39.22 22.14
C ALA A 42 -3.43 -38.55 23.17
N ARG A 43 -3.90 -37.31 22.89
CA ARG A 43 -4.84 -36.58 23.76
C ARG A 43 -6.27 -37.13 23.73
N SER A 44 -6.60 -37.92 22.70
CA SER A 44 -7.94 -38.49 22.51
C SER A 44 -8.06 -39.94 22.98
N GLU A 45 -6.96 -40.61 23.28
CA GLU A 45 -6.98 -41.98 23.82
C GLU A 45 -7.70 -42.00 25.16
N GLY A 46 -8.88 -42.65 25.19
CA GLY A 46 -9.75 -42.73 26.37
C GLY A 46 -10.73 -41.57 26.56
N ALA A 47 -10.76 -40.57 25.65
CA ALA A 47 -11.71 -39.47 25.74
C ALA A 47 -13.13 -39.92 25.36
N GLN A 48 -14.11 -39.66 26.24
CA GLN A 48 -15.52 -39.86 25.90
C GLN A 48 -15.96 -38.83 24.85
N THR A 49 -16.68 -39.31 23.84
CA THR A 49 -17.31 -38.48 22.80
C THR A 49 -18.17 -37.41 23.45
N SER A 50 -18.00 -36.14 23.05
CA SER A 50 -18.73 -35.05 23.67
C SER A 50 -20.01 -34.78 22.88
N ALA A 51 -21.17 -35.02 23.50
CA ALA A 51 -22.47 -34.66 22.92
C ALA A 51 -22.60 -33.16 22.62
N ALA A 52 -21.73 -32.32 23.21
CA ALA A 52 -21.63 -30.89 22.90
C ALA A 52 -21.20 -30.60 21.45
N GLY A 53 -20.72 -31.59 20.70
CA GLY A 53 -20.46 -31.42 19.27
C GLY A 53 -21.73 -31.26 18.42
N TRP A 54 -22.87 -31.80 18.85
CA TRP A 54 -24.15 -31.69 18.11
C TRP A 54 -24.60 -30.24 17.88
N PRO A 55 -24.71 -29.37 18.91
CA PRO A 55 -25.11 -27.99 18.68
C PRO A 55 -24.10 -27.26 17.78
N VAL A 56 -22.81 -27.57 17.88
CA VAL A 56 -21.76 -26.97 17.03
C VAL A 56 -21.95 -27.37 15.56
N VAL A 57 -22.23 -28.65 15.29
CA VAL A 57 -22.52 -29.14 13.94
C VAL A 57 -23.80 -28.50 13.38
N VAL A 58 -24.86 -28.40 14.19
CA VAL A 58 -26.12 -27.78 13.77
C VAL A 58 -25.91 -26.31 13.40
N VAL A 59 -25.18 -25.55 14.23
CA VAL A 59 -24.83 -24.15 13.94
C VAL A 59 -24.01 -24.04 12.66
N GLY A 60 -23.00 -24.89 12.48
CA GLY A 60 -22.21 -24.94 11.25
C GLY A 60 -23.09 -25.22 10.02
N LEU A 61 -24.00 -26.18 10.12
CA LEU A 61 -24.90 -26.52 9.02
C LEU A 61 -25.88 -25.39 8.70
N LEU A 62 -26.43 -24.71 9.71
CA LEU A 62 -27.28 -23.54 9.51
C LEU A 62 -26.53 -22.39 8.84
N LEU A 63 -25.30 -22.11 9.28
CA LEU A 63 -24.42 -21.12 8.64
C LEU A 63 -24.16 -21.47 7.17
N TYR A 64 -23.93 -22.75 6.86
CA TYR A 64 -23.75 -23.20 5.48
C TYR A 64 -25.00 -22.96 4.64
N ILE A 65 -26.18 -23.35 5.14
CA ILE A 65 -27.46 -23.20 4.43
C ILE A 65 -27.78 -21.71 4.19
N ILE A 66 -27.64 -20.87 5.21
CA ILE A 66 -27.89 -19.43 5.12
C ILE A 66 -26.87 -18.79 4.19
N GLY A 67 -25.58 -19.09 4.36
CA GLY A 67 -24.50 -18.58 3.53
C GLY A 67 -24.72 -18.92 2.06
N ARG A 68 -25.02 -20.19 1.76
CA ARG A 68 -25.28 -20.61 0.37
C ARG A 68 -26.57 -20.00 -0.19
N SER A 69 -27.62 -19.88 0.63
CA SER A 69 -28.90 -19.30 0.18
C SER A 69 -28.84 -17.80 -0.07
N GLN A 70 -27.96 -17.08 0.63
CA GLN A 70 -27.79 -15.63 0.51
C GLN A 70 -26.55 -15.25 -0.31
N ASP A 71 -25.83 -16.24 -0.84
CA ASP A 71 -24.54 -16.08 -1.52
C ASP A 71 -23.49 -15.32 -0.67
N ILE A 72 -23.56 -15.51 0.65
CA ILE A 72 -22.64 -14.93 1.63
C ILE A 72 -21.49 -15.91 1.85
N LEU A 73 -20.41 -15.67 1.10
CA LEU A 73 -19.21 -16.48 1.10
C LEU A 73 -18.56 -16.58 2.50
N LEU A 74 -18.65 -15.52 3.30
CA LEU A 74 -18.17 -15.48 4.70
C LEU A 74 -18.80 -16.59 5.55
N PHE A 75 -20.11 -16.79 5.44
CA PHE A 75 -20.83 -17.81 6.19
C PHE A 75 -20.58 -19.19 5.62
N GLU A 76 -20.42 -19.31 4.31
CA GLU A 76 -20.10 -20.57 3.66
C GLU A 76 -18.72 -21.09 4.08
N ILE A 77 -17.67 -20.26 4.03
CA ILE A 77 -16.34 -20.66 4.52
C ILE A 77 -16.33 -20.84 6.03
N GLY A 78 -16.93 -19.90 6.78
CA GLY A 78 -17.00 -20.00 8.23
C GLY A 78 -17.66 -21.28 8.70
N SER A 79 -18.72 -21.72 8.02
CA SER A 79 -19.44 -22.96 8.32
C SER A 79 -18.54 -24.20 8.28
N LEU A 80 -17.56 -24.24 7.38
CA LEU A 80 -16.63 -25.36 7.24
C LEU A 80 -15.79 -25.53 8.50
N ILE A 81 -15.33 -24.42 9.09
CA ILE A 81 -14.56 -24.43 10.34
C ILE A 81 -15.43 -24.93 11.49
N TRP A 82 -16.66 -24.41 11.61
CA TRP A 82 -17.61 -24.84 12.63
C TRP A 82 -17.96 -26.33 12.52
N LEU A 83 -18.19 -26.84 11.29
CA LEU A 83 -18.45 -28.26 11.07
C LEU A 83 -17.23 -29.12 11.42
N LEU A 84 -16.02 -28.72 11.03
CA LEU A 84 -14.81 -29.47 11.39
C LEU A 84 -14.62 -29.57 12.90
N ILE A 85 -14.81 -28.47 13.63
CA ILE A 85 -14.74 -28.44 15.09
C ILE A 85 -15.83 -29.35 15.70
N GLY A 86 -17.06 -29.24 15.22
CA GLY A 86 -18.19 -30.04 15.70
C GLY A 86 -18.00 -31.53 15.46
N ILE A 87 -17.56 -31.93 14.27
CA ILE A 87 -17.24 -33.33 13.95
C ILE A 87 -16.10 -33.84 14.82
N LEU A 88 -15.05 -33.04 15.02
CA LEU A 88 -13.92 -33.44 15.87
C LEU A 88 -14.35 -33.62 17.33
N LEU A 89 -15.22 -32.76 17.85
CA LEU A 89 -15.83 -32.87 19.17
C LEU A 89 -16.69 -34.15 19.31
N LEU A 90 -17.46 -34.49 18.29
CA LEU A 90 -18.28 -35.71 18.28
C LEU A 90 -17.41 -36.98 18.23
N MET A 91 -16.35 -36.98 17.43
CA MET A 91 -15.51 -38.18 17.25
C MET A 91 -14.51 -38.40 18.40
N ARG A 92 -13.92 -37.32 18.94
CA ARG A 92 -12.78 -37.41 19.87
C ARG A 92 -12.91 -36.55 21.12
N GLY A 93 -14.01 -35.82 21.27
CA GLY A 93 -14.23 -34.94 22.42
C GLY A 93 -13.38 -33.67 22.40
N GLY A 94 -13.45 -32.92 23.51
CA GLY A 94 -12.80 -31.61 23.63
C GLY A 94 -11.26 -31.66 23.70
N GLY A 95 -10.68 -32.82 24.06
CA GLY A 95 -9.23 -33.01 24.10
C GLY A 95 -8.58 -32.86 22.73
N ALA A 96 -9.19 -33.46 21.71
CA ALA A 96 -8.74 -33.34 20.32
C ALA A 96 -8.95 -31.93 19.75
N ALA A 97 -10.10 -31.30 20.04
CA ALA A 97 -10.37 -29.93 19.60
C ALA A 97 -9.33 -28.93 20.16
N LYS A 98 -8.90 -29.12 21.42
CA LYS A 98 -7.82 -28.30 22.02
C LYS A 98 -6.46 -28.53 21.37
N ALA A 99 -6.14 -29.76 20.96
CA ALA A 99 -4.90 -30.03 20.22
C ALA A 99 -4.86 -29.31 18.86
N GLN A 100 -6.02 -29.19 18.21
CA GLN A 100 -6.17 -28.56 16.89
C GLN A 100 -6.60 -27.08 16.95
N TRP A 101 -6.73 -26.50 18.14
CA TRP A 101 -7.19 -25.11 18.31
C TRP A 101 -6.39 -24.13 17.45
N PHE A 102 -5.06 -24.28 17.40
CA PHE A 102 -4.21 -23.42 16.59
C PHE A 102 -4.49 -23.56 15.09
N ALA A 103 -4.73 -24.78 14.60
CA ALA A 103 -5.06 -25.01 13.20
C ALA A 103 -6.42 -24.39 12.82
N PHE A 104 -7.43 -24.53 13.67
CA PHE A 104 -8.75 -23.92 13.46
C PHE A 104 -8.72 -22.41 13.57
N PHE A 105 -7.99 -21.86 14.54
CA PHE A 105 -7.75 -20.43 14.66
C PHE A 105 -7.07 -19.87 13.42
N PHE A 106 -6.05 -20.57 12.91
CA PHE A 106 -5.38 -20.16 11.68
C PHE A 106 -6.31 -20.24 10.46
N MET A 107 -7.20 -21.24 10.42
CA MET A 107 -8.21 -21.37 9.37
C MET A 107 -9.22 -20.21 9.37
N LEU A 108 -9.39 -19.49 10.48
CA LEU A 108 -10.23 -18.29 10.54
C LEU A 108 -9.69 -17.16 9.66
N PHE A 109 -8.36 -17.05 9.50
CA PHE A 109 -7.74 -16.07 8.58
C PHE A 109 -7.98 -16.39 7.11
N MET A 110 -8.54 -17.56 6.80
CA MET A 110 -9.01 -17.90 5.47
C MET A 110 -10.33 -17.22 5.13
N ILE A 111 -11.10 -16.80 6.14
CA ILE A 111 -12.39 -16.13 5.93
C ILE A 111 -12.12 -14.73 5.37
N PRO A 112 -12.68 -14.39 4.19
CA PRO A 112 -12.49 -13.09 3.58
C PRO A 112 -13.03 -12.00 4.52
N LEU A 113 -12.15 -11.13 5.03
CA LEU A 113 -12.63 -10.01 5.86
C LEU A 113 -13.59 -9.12 5.03
N PRO A 114 -14.71 -8.67 5.60
CA PRO A 114 -15.63 -7.79 4.88
C PRO A 114 -14.89 -6.55 4.41
N GLY A 115 -15.09 -6.15 3.15
CA GLY A 115 -14.43 -4.96 2.57
C GLY A 115 -14.57 -3.72 3.45
N ALA A 116 -15.74 -3.53 4.08
CA ALA A 116 -15.96 -2.42 5.02
C ALA A 116 -14.99 -2.38 6.22
N VAL A 117 -14.55 -3.54 6.73
CA VAL A 117 -13.57 -3.62 7.82
C VAL A 117 -12.17 -3.28 7.30
N VAL A 118 -11.82 -3.80 6.12
CA VAL A 118 -10.55 -3.47 5.46
C VAL A 118 -10.49 -1.99 5.11
N ASP A 119 -11.57 -1.43 4.58
CA ASP A 119 -11.69 -0.02 4.23
C ASP A 119 -11.63 0.87 5.48
N ALA A 120 -12.30 0.51 6.56
CA ALA A 120 -12.23 1.26 7.82
C ALA A 120 -10.81 1.32 8.39
N LEU A 121 -10.00 0.27 8.19
CA LEU A 121 -8.61 0.22 8.64
C LEU A 121 -7.64 0.87 7.65
N THR A 122 -7.88 0.73 6.34
CA THR A 122 -6.99 1.22 5.29
C THR A 122 -7.25 2.69 4.93
N MET A 123 -8.48 3.19 5.06
CA MET A 123 -8.80 4.60 4.80
C MET A 123 -7.96 5.56 5.66
N PRO A 124 -7.87 5.40 6.99
CA PRO A 124 -7.04 6.28 7.82
C PRO A 124 -5.59 6.30 7.37
N MET A 125 -5.06 5.13 6.98
CA MET A 125 -3.68 5.01 6.49
C MET A 125 -3.50 5.71 5.14
N LYS A 126 -4.41 5.51 4.19
CA LYS A 126 -4.40 6.19 2.88
C LYS A 126 -4.51 7.71 3.04
N MET A 127 -5.35 8.18 3.95
CA MET A 127 -5.52 9.61 4.25
C MET A 127 -4.27 10.20 4.92
N ALA A 128 -3.66 9.50 5.86
CA ALA A 128 -2.43 9.94 6.50
C ALA A 128 -1.28 10.08 5.50
N VAL A 129 -1.10 9.09 4.61
CA VAL A 129 -0.08 9.16 3.55
C VAL A 129 -0.35 10.32 2.59
N SER A 130 -1.61 10.53 2.20
CA SER A 130 -1.99 11.65 1.33
C SER A 130 -1.71 13.00 1.98
N TYR A 131 -2.04 13.16 3.26
CA TYR A 131 -1.76 14.39 4.02
C TYR A 131 -0.26 14.67 4.11
N VAL A 132 0.56 13.66 4.39
CA VAL A 132 2.02 13.82 4.44
C VAL A 132 2.58 14.18 3.06
N ALA A 133 2.11 13.53 1.99
CA ALA A 133 2.53 13.83 0.63
C ALA A 133 2.18 15.27 0.23
N GLU A 134 0.97 15.75 0.55
CA GLU A 134 0.54 17.13 0.31
C GLU A 134 1.40 18.15 1.07
N ASN A 135 1.72 17.88 2.33
CA ASN A 135 2.57 18.76 3.13
C ASN A 135 3.99 18.85 2.57
N ILE A 136 4.57 17.71 2.17
CA ILE A 136 5.91 17.68 1.55
C ILE A 136 5.89 18.43 0.22
N LEU A 137 4.87 18.18 -0.62
CA LEU A 137 4.73 18.83 -1.92
C LEU A 137 4.54 20.35 -1.76
N SER A 138 3.73 20.77 -0.81
CA SER A 138 3.47 22.20 -0.53
C SER A 138 4.72 22.90 0.00
N ALA A 139 5.46 22.27 0.90
CA ALA A 139 6.73 22.80 1.39
C ALA A 139 7.75 22.96 0.27
N LEU A 140 7.87 21.95 -0.61
CA LEU A 140 8.76 21.99 -1.77
C LEU A 140 8.36 23.10 -2.76
N LEU A 141 7.06 23.25 -3.01
CA LEU A 141 6.53 24.28 -3.91
C LEU A 141 6.78 25.70 -3.37
N LEU A 142 6.68 25.90 -2.05
CA LEU A 142 6.97 27.18 -1.42
C LEU A 142 8.46 27.53 -1.53
N ILE A 143 9.35 26.55 -1.30
CA ILE A 143 10.80 26.74 -1.43
C ILE A 143 11.16 27.12 -2.89
N ILE A 144 10.70 26.35 -3.87
CA ILE A 144 11.00 26.60 -5.28
C ILE A 144 10.32 27.88 -5.78
N GLY A 145 9.09 28.14 -5.34
CA GLY A 145 8.28 29.28 -5.76
C GLY A 145 8.90 30.61 -5.36
N VAL A 146 9.44 30.73 -4.14
CA VAL A 146 10.09 31.96 -3.66
C VAL A 146 11.34 32.27 -4.47
N ASP A 147 12.20 31.28 -4.70
CA ASP A 147 13.42 31.46 -5.50
C ASP A 147 13.12 31.79 -6.97
N SER A 148 12.10 31.15 -7.54
CA SER A 148 11.68 31.37 -8.92
C SER A 148 11.07 32.77 -9.12
N LEU A 149 10.24 33.25 -8.18
CA LEU A 149 9.68 34.61 -8.20
C LEU A 149 10.75 35.68 -8.02
N LEU A 150 11.75 35.45 -7.14
CA LEU A 150 12.88 36.37 -6.98
C LEU A 150 13.71 36.48 -8.24
N GLN A 151 14.04 35.37 -8.90
CA GLN A 151 14.79 35.39 -10.15
C GLN A 151 13.98 36.03 -11.29
N ALA A 152 12.68 35.77 -11.37
CA ALA A 152 11.79 36.40 -12.34
C ALA A 152 11.71 37.92 -12.13
N GLY A 153 11.55 38.38 -10.89
CA GLY A 153 11.51 39.81 -10.53
C GLY A 153 12.83 40.53 -10.81
N VAL A 154 13.97 39.92 -10.49
CA VAL A 154 15.31 40.47 -10.82
C VAL A 154 15.50 40.55 -12.33
N ARG A 155 15.11 39.52 -13.08
CA ARG A 155 15.19 39.48 -14.54
C ARG A 155 14.31 40.57 -15.18
N PHE A 156 13.13 40.81 -14.62
CA PHE A 156 12.20 41.85 -15.08
C PHE A 156 12.74 43.26 -14.79
N ARG A 157 13.24 43.53 -13.58
CA ARG A 157 13.87 44.82 -13.22
C ARG A 157 15.08 45.13 -14.12
N ARG A 158 15.91 44.13 -14.43
CA ARG A 158 17.07 44.29 -15.33
C ARG A 158 16.66 44.66 -16.76
N LYS A 159 15.49 44.20 -17.21
CA LYS A 159 14.92 44.53 -18.52
C LYS A 159 14.37 45.97 -18.59
N ILE A 160 13.96 46.54 -17.45
CA ILE A 160 13.34 47.87 -17.37
C ILE A 160 14.35 48.99 -17.11
N LYS A 161 15.56 48.72 -16.58
CA LYS A 161 16.57 49.77 -16.39
C LYS A 161 17.02 50.31 -17.76
N PRO A 162 16.67 51.57 -18.13
CA PRO A 162 17.06 52.13 -19.42
C PRO A 162 18.58 52.30 -19.45
N GLN A 163 19.17 52.09 -20.62
CA GLN A 163 20.58 52.40 -20.91
C GLN A 163 20.84 53.87 -20.57
N GLU A 164 21.45 54.10 -19.41
CA GLU A 164 21.97 55.42 -19.02
C GLU A 164 23.11 55.75 -20.00
N LYS A 165 22.82 56.67 -20.93
CA LYS A 165 23.76 57.16 -21.96
C LYS A 165 25.07 57.60 -21.30
N SER A 166 26.17 56.94 -21.63
CA SER A 166 27.51 57.53 -21.47
C SER A 166 27.57 58.88 -22.19
N PRO A 167 28.19 59.92 -21.62
CA PRO A 167 28.22 61.25 -22.23
C PRO A 167 28.97 61.23 -23.57
N PRO A 168 28.60 62.08 -24.54
CA PRO A 168 29.17 62.03 -25.88
C PRO A 168 30.63 62.51 -25.85
N VAL A 169 31.53 61.68 -26.37
CA VAL A 169 32.89 62.08 -26.73
C VAL A 169 32.77 63.06 -27.89
N ALA A 170 33.13 64.32 -27.66
CA ALA A 170 33.14 65.34 -28.69
C ALA A 170 34.26 65.04 -29.70
N HIS A 171 33.88 64.65 -30.92
CA HIS A 171 34.78 64.57 -32.07
C HIS A 171 34.92 65.98 -32.68
N ASP A 172 36.06 66.62 -32.44
CA ASP A 172 36.44 67.86 -33.12
C ASP A 172 37.05 67.51 -34.49
N HIS A 173 36.39 67.97 -35.55
CA HIS A 173 36.84 67.87 -36.94
C HIS A 173 37.20 69.28 -37.43
N THR A 174 38.50 69.60 -37.45
CA THR A 174 39.02 70.73 -38.24
C THR A 174 40.16 70.26 -39.17
N LEU A 175 40.09 70.78 -40.40
CA LEU A 175 40.73 70.35 -41.65
C LEU A 175 42.28 70.38 -41.68
N PRO A 176 42.94 69.60 -42.56
CA PRO A 176 44.38 69.68 -42.76
C PRO A 176 44.74 70.79 -43.77
N ALA A 177 45.60 71.73 -43.36
CA ALA A 177 46.33 72.60 -44.28
C ALA A 177 47.84 72.40 -44.08
N ARG A 178 48.51 71.93 -45.14
CA ARG A 178 49.98 71.91 -45.34
C ARG A 178 50.26 72.88 -46.51
N PRO A 179 51.48 73.36 -46.82
CA PRO A 179 52.77 73.34 -46.10
C PRO A 179 53.45 74.73 -46.03
N LEU A 180 54.56 74.88 -45.28
CA LEU A 180 55.72 75.58 -45.85
C LEU A 180 57.02 75.14 -45.20
N ASN A 181 57.91 74.68 -46.06
CA ASN A 181 59.28 74.27 -45.84
C ASN A 181 60.17 75.50 -45.61
N LEU A 182 60.97 75.51 -44.54
CA LEU A 182 62.19 76.32 -44.40
C LEU A 182 63.08 75.65 -43.35
N ALA A 183 63.93 74.72 -43.80
CA ALA A 183 65.22 74.49 -43.15
C ALA A 183 66.15 75.68 -43.52
N PRO A 184 67.13 76.08 -42.68
CA PRO A 184 68.36 75.29 -42.59
C PRO A 184 69.02 75.29 -41.18
N ARG A 185 69.50 74.12 -40.72
CA ARG A 185 70.92 73.78 -40.52
C ARG A 185 71.50 74.00 -39.09
N PRO A 186 72.62 73.31 -38.77
CA PRO A 186 72.89 72.68 -37.47
C PRO A 186 74.06 73.34 -36.72
N ALA A 187 74.32 72.91 -35.48
CA ALA A 187 75.65 72.89 -34.84
C ALA A 187 75.54 72.15 -33.48
N THR A 188 76.19 70.99 -33.31
CA THR A 188 77.42 70.78 -32.49
C THR A 188 77.22 71.03 -30.98
N ALA A 189 77.72 70.26 -30.03
CA ALA A 189 78.51 69.04 -29.93
C ALA A 189 78.36 68.58 -28.46
#